data_AF-A0A3S1MSJ3-F1
#
_entry.id   AF-A0A3S1MSJ3-F1
#
_cell.length_a   1.000
_cell.length_b   1.000
_cell.length_c   1.000
_cell.angle_alpha   90.00
_cell.angle_beta   90.00
_cell.angle_gamma   90.00
#
_symmetry.space_group_name_H-M   'P 1'
#
loop_
_entity.id
_entity.type
_entity.pdbx_description
1 polymer ?
#
loop_
_entity_poly.entity_id
_entity_poly.type
_entity_poly.pdbx_seq_one_letter_code
_entity_poly.pdbx_strand_id
1 'polypeptide(L)'
;MEFLDRPTQFEERTGPAYWIDEAIWGHRLHDEQSPWLTFLEFLTVLLSEHREGRALSEETYNSLSYKPQLQLRLRNLVFNNPHVMTVRAEAGSDDAAWSLWLNKMAETAGGIDKPDFRYLRDRFETFDDFAAVLNFLQGSAIEGSSNKRWSSKFVFPFGAHSLFEDVNVKPNGSVSNDRRFFARTGEILYLMLSRSKHADELRVLLTSRFLDQPAPYLS
;
A
#
# COMPACT_ATOMS: atom_id res chain seq x y z
N MET A 1 22.34 0.45 35.18
CA MET A 1 22.22 0.05 33.77
C MET A 1 21.72 -1.38 33.82
N GLU A 2 20.41 -1.56 33.67
CA GLU A 2 19.75 -2.85 33.84
C GLU A 2 19.87 -3.61 32.52
N PHE A 3 20.54 -4.76 32.54
CA PHE A 3 20.66 -5.60 31.36
C PHE A 3 19.39 -6.47 31.28
N LEU A 4 18.62 -6.30 30.22
CA LEU A 4 17.46 -7.14 29.95
C LEU A 4 17.91 -8.59 29.71
N ASP A 5 17.22 -9.54 30.33
CA ASP A 5 17.49 -10.96 30.17
C ASP A 5 17.23 -11.42 28.73
N ARG A 6 18.05 -12.37 28.26
CA ARG A 6 17.91 -12.96 26.92
C ARG A 6 16.60 -13.76 26.83
N PRO A 7 15.77 -13.58 25.79
CA PRO A 7 14.60 -14.41 25.57
C PRO A 7 15.02 -15.87 25.31
N THR A 8 14.37 -16.81 25.99
CA THR A 8 14.67 -18.26 25.90
C THR A 8 13.83 -18.99 24.86
N GLN A 9 12.94 -18.30 24.13
CA GLN A 9 12.05 -18.92 23.14
C GLN A 9 12.32 -18.37 21.74
N PHE A 10 12.85 -19.27 20.89
CA PHE A 10 13.04 -19.08 19.46
C PHE A 10 11.74 -19.40 18.73
N GLU A 11 11.12 -18.42 18.08
CA GLU A 11 10.21 -18.73 16.98
C GLU A 11 11.01 -18.76 15.67
N GLU A 12 11.29 -19.98 15.21
CA GLU A 12 11.86 -20.23 13.89
C GLU A 12 10.88 -19.78 12.81
N ARG A 13 11.24 -18.73 12.05
CA ARG A 13 10.75 -18.55 10.68
C ARG A 13 11.74 -17.77 9.82
N THR A 14 12.64 -18.55 9.21
CA THR A 14 13.39 -18.28 7.96
C THR A 14 14.44 -17.16 7.94
N GLY A 15 15.58 -17.38 8.60
CA GLY A 15 16.82 -16.59 8.42
C GLY A 15 17.66 -16.52 9.70
N PRO A 16 18.97 -16.19 9.64
CA PRO A 16 19.74 -15.90 10.86
C PRO A 16 19.01 -14.79 11.63
N ALA A 17 18.67 -15.06 12.88
CA ALA A 17 17.87 -14.15 13.69
C ALA A 17 18.65 -12.84 13.90
N TYR A 18 18.12 -11.75 13.37
CA TYR A 18 18.58 -10.36 13.54
C TYR A 18 18.38 -9.86 14.98
N TRP A 19 18.38 -10.73 15.98
CA TRP A 19 18.02 -10.40 17.37
C TRP A 19 18.98 -9.38 17.99
N ILE A 20 20.26 -9.39 17.61
CA ILE A 20 21.26 -8.42 18.07
C ILE A 20 20.91 -7.03 17.51
N ASP A 21 20.62 -6.96 16.21
CA ASP A 21 20.23 -5.70 15.57
C ASP A 21 18.91 -5.18 16.15
N GLU A 22 17.96 -6.07 16.43
CA GLU A 22 16.70 -5.71 17.09
C GLU A 22 16.89 -5.22 18.54
N ALA A 23 17.84 -5.78 19.27
CA ALA A 23 18.14 -5.37 20.64
C ALA A 23 18.91 -4.03 20.70
N ILE A 24 19.76 -3.75 19.71
CA ILE A 24 20.58 -2.53 19.66
C ILE A 24 19.81 -1.37 19.02
N TRP A 25 19.13 -1.63 17.90
CA TRP A 25 18.50 -0.61 17.06
C TRP A 25 16.97 -0.63 17.11
N GLY A 26 16.36 -1.61 17.78
CA GLY A 26 14.92 -1.86 17.69
C GLY A 26 14.55 -2.64 16.43
N HIS A 27 13.28 -2.99 16.27
CA HIS A 27 12.81 -3.72 15.09
C HIS A 27 13.08 -2.94 13.80
N ARG A 28 14.03 -3.42 12.99
CA ARG A 28 14.19 -3.14 11.56
C ARG A 28 14.17 -1.65 11.16
N LEU A 29 14.93 -0.79 11.84
CA LEU A 29 15.33 0.49 11.25
C LEU A 29 16.28 0.21 10.08
N HIS A 30 15.71 -0.04 8.90
CA HIS A 30 16.47 -0.32 7.68
C HIS A 30 16.86 0.99 6.98
N ASP A 31 18.15 1.15 6.69
CA ASP A 31 18.72 2.29 5.95
C ASP A 31 18.14 2.50 4.53
N GLU A 32 17.36 1.56 4.01
CA GLU A 32 16.81 1.61 2.64
C GLU A 32 15.38 2.18 2.55
N GLN A 33 14.72 2.51 3.67
CA GLN A 33 13.39 3.11 3.60
C GLN A 33 13.49 4.58 3.19
N SER A 34 13.11 4.89 1.94
CA SER A 34 13.12 6.26 1.45
C SER A 34 12.12 7.14 2.21
N PRO A 35 12.32 8.48 2.24
CA PRO A 35 11.37 9.40 2.87
C PRO A 35 9.93 9.24 2.36
N TRP A 36 9.78 8.91 1.06
CA TRP A 36 8.48 8.65 0.47
C TRP A 36 7.83 7.39 1.03
N LEU A 37 8.58 6.30 1.20
CA LEU A 37 8.06 5.05 1.77
C LEU A 37 7.73 5.21 3.26
N THR A 38 8.55 5.97 4.01
CA THR A 38 8.24 6.34 5.40
C THR A 38 6.94 7.12 5.48
N PHE A 39 6.74 8.10 4.60
CA PHE A 39 5.52 8.90 4.57
C PHE A 39 4.30 8.07 4.17
N LEU A 40 4.42 7.18 3.18
CA LEU A 40 3.33 6.28 2.79
C LEU A 40 2.95 5.31 3.91
N GLU A 41 3.93 4.72 4.60
CA GLU A 41 3.70 3.87 5.78
C GLU A 41 2.99 4.65 6.90
N PHE A 42 3.43 5.87 7.17
CA PHE A 42 2.73 6.75 8.10
C PHE A 42 1.26 6.96 7.70
N LEU A 43 0.99 7.24 6.43
CA LEU A 43 -0.37 7.45 5.93
C LEU A 43 -1.23 6.19 6.00
N THR A 44 -0.66 4.98 5.83
CA THR A 44 -1.43 3.74 5.98
C THR A 44 -1.83 3.48 7.43
N VAL A 45 -0.95 3.76 8.39
CA VAL A 45 -1.27 3.71 9.83
C VAL A 45 -2.35 4.74 10.16
N LEU A 46 -2.18 5.98 9.71
CA LEU A 46 -3.13 7.07 9.94
C LEU A 46 -4.51 6.72 9.38
N LEU A 47 -4.59 6.20 8.15
CA LEU A 47 -5.86 5.78 7.55
C LEU A 47 -6.53 4.67 8.35
N SER A 48 -5.76 3.68 8.83
CA SER A 48 -6.31 2.59 9.61
C SER A 48 -6.90 3.11 10.93
N GLU A 49 -6.16 3.92 11.68
CA GLU A 49 -6.65 4.44 12.96
C GLU A 49 -7.76 5.47 12.78
N HIS A 50 -7.77 6.24 11.69
CA HIS A 50 -8.88 7.15 11.34
C HIS A 50 -10.19 6.41 11.14
N ARG A 51 -10.15 5.27 10.43
CA ARG A 51 -11.33 4.42 10.22
C ARG A 51 -11.89 3.85 11.51
N GLU A 52 -11.02 3.64 12.49
CA GLU A 52 -11.39 3.15 13.83
C GLU A 52 -11.76 4.30 14.79
N GLY A 53 -11.74 5.56 14.33
CA GLY A 53 -12.07 6.73 15.16
C GLY A 53 -10.99 7.10 16.18
N ARG A 54 -9.76 6.62 16.01
CA ARG A 54 -8.63 6.78 16.96
C ARG A 54 -7.38 7.39 16.32
N ALA A 55 -7.51 8.11 15.20
CA ALA A 55 -6.38 8.76 14.53
C ALA A 55 -5.57 9.64 15.50
N LEU A 56 -4.25 9.49 15.54
CA LEU A 56 -3.35 10.21 16.44
C LEU A 56 -3.81 10.21 17.91
N SER A 57 -4.34 9.09 18.39
CA SER A 57 -4.67 8.87 19.81
C SER A 57 -3.86 7.69 20.32
N GLU A 58 -3.23 7.85 21.49
CA GLU A 58 -2.50 6.76 22.15
C GLU A 58 -2.85 6.76 23.64
N GLU A 59 -3.72 5.83 24.02
CA GLU A 59 -4.13 5.65 25.43
C GLU A 59 -3.09 4.83 26.21
N THR A 60 -2.48 3.85 25.56
CA THR A 60 -1.47 2.96 26.15
C THR A 60 -0.22 2.96 25.28
N TYR A 61 0.95 3.17 25.90
CA TYR A 61 2.19 3.20 25.14
C TYR A 61 2.50 1.84 24.51
N ASN A 62 2.97 1.89 23.26
CA ASN A 62 3.45 0.73 22.50
C ASN A 62 2.37 -0.34 22.24
N SER A 63 1.10 0.04 22.24
CA SER A 63 -0.03 -0.86 21.93
C SER A 63 -0.57 -0.68 20.50
N LEU A 64 0.13 0.03 19.62
CA LEU A 64 -0.30 0.26 18.24
C LEU A 64 -0.48 -1.08 17.52
N SER A 65 -1.71 -1.36 17.11
CA SER A 65 -2.08 -2.53 16.32
C SER A 65 -3.19 -2.12 15.37
N TYR A 66 -2.99 -2.36 14.08
CA TYR A 66 -3.87 -1.82 13.05
C TYR A 66 -4.00 -2.81 11.89
N LYS A 67 -5.10 -2.69 11.13
CA LYS A 67 -5.35 -3.53 9.95
C LYS A 67 -5.12 -2.72 8.69
N PRO A 68 -3.95 -2.88 8.04
CA PRO A 68 -3.65 -2.11 6.84
C PRO A 68 -4.57 -2.44 5.68
N GLN A 69 -4.80 -1.43 4.85
CA GLN A 69 -5.46 -1.58 3.56
C GLN A 69 -4.49 -2.16 2.52
N LEU A 70 -4.93 -3.15 1.73
CA LEU A 70 -4.06 -3.84 0.78
C LEU A 70 -4.25 -3.41 -0.69
N GLN A 71 -5.45 -2.92 -1.06
CA GLN A 71 -5.82 -2.47 -2.42
C GLN A 71 -5.39 -3.38 -3.57
N LEU A 72 -5.56 -4.69 -3.41
CA LEU A 72 -5.10 -5.68 -4.39
C LEU A 72 -5.69 -5.46 -5.80
N ARG A 73 -6.93 -4.99 -5.91
CA ARG A 73 -7.54 -4.66 -7.21
C ARG A 73 -6.80 -3.51 -7.91
N LEU A 74 -6.61 -2.39 -7.23
CA LEU A 74 -5.86 -1.24 -7.77
C LEU A 74 -4.41 -1.62 -8.11
N ARG A 75 -3.73 -2.36 -7.21
CA ARG A 75 -2.37 -2.86 -7.46
C ARG A 75 -2.30 -3.71 -8.72
N ASN A 76 -3.27 -4.59 -8.93
CA ASN A 76 -3.32 -5.40 -10.14
C ASN A 76 -3.50 -4.52 -11.37
N LEU A 77 -4.46 -3.59 -11.34
CA LEU A 77 -4.73 -2.68 -12.44
C LEU A 77 -3.52 -1.84 -12.86
N VAL A 78 -2.77 -1.32 -11.89
CA VAL A 78 -1.66 -0.38 -12.14
C VAL A 78 -0.34 -1.10 -12.38
N PHE A 79 -0.03 -2.15 -11.63
CA PHE A 79 1.32 -2.76 -11.63
C PHE A 79 1.39 -4.20 -12.11
N ASN A 80 0.26 -4.92 -12.19
CA ASN A 80 0.17 -6.30 -12.68
C ASN A 80 -0.82 -6.38 -13.85
N ASN A 81 -0.65 -5.50 -14.83
CA ASN A 81 -1.53 -5.38 -15.99
C ASN A 81 -0.70 -5.09 -17.26
N PRO A 82 0.12 -6.06 -17.73
CA PRO A 82 0.98 -5.85 -18.89
C PRO A 82 0.21 -5.81 -20.22
N HIS A 83 -1.09 -6.10 -20.20
CA HIS A 83 -1.86 -6.42 -21.40
C HIS A 83 -2.50 -5.22 -22.09
N VAL A 84 -2.58 -4.05 -21.43
CA VAL A 84 -3.34 -2.91 -21.95
C VAL A 84 -2.86 -2.51 -23.34
N MET A 85 -1.54 -2.39 -23.57
CA MET A 85 -1.01 -1.99 -24.87
C MET A 85 -1.26 -3.04 -25.95
N THR A 86 -1.12 -4.32 -25.62
CA THR A 86 -1.42 -5.43 -26.54
C THR A 86 -2.89 -5.43 -26.94
N VAL A 87 -3.79 -5.26 -25.98
CA VAL A 87 -5.24 -5.20 -26.23
C VAL A 87 -5.58 -4.03 -27.16
N ARG A 88 -5.00 -2.85 -26.92
CA ARG A 88 -5.22 -1.67 -27.77
C ARG A 88 -4.74 -1.87 -29.21
N ALA A 89 -3.68 -2.64 -29.42
CA ALA A 89 -3.14 -2.92 -30.74
C ALA A 89 -3.91 -4.02 -31.50
N GLU A 90 -4.44 -5.01 -30.78
CA GLU A 90 -5.09 -6.19 -31.36
C GLU A 90 -6.60 -6.06 -31.51
N ALA A 91 -7.26 -5.25 -30.67
CA ALA A 91 -8.71 -5.15 -30.67
C ALA A 91 -9.21 -4.32 -31.86
N GLY A 92 -10.14 -4.90 -32.63
CA GLY A 92 -10.79 -4.21 -33.75
C GLY A 92 -11.97 -3.31 -33.36
N SER A 93 -12.44 -3.40 -32.11
CA SER A 93 -13.53 -2.57 -31.57
C SER A 93 -13.39 -2.40 -30.06
N ASP A 94 -14.09 -1.41 -29.51
CA ASP A 94 -14.11 -1.12 -28.07
C ASP A 94 -14.63 -2.31 -27.23
N ASP A 95 -15.76 -2.91 -27.62
CA ASP A 95 -16.31 -4.09 -26.96
C ASP A 95 -15.35 -5.29 -26.97
N ALA A 96 -14.63 -5.47 -28.10
CA ALA A 96 -13.62 -6.51 -28.22
C ALA A 96 -12.43 -6.25 -27.29
N ALA A 97 -12.00 -4.98 -27.16
CA ALA A 97 -10.92 -4.59 -26.26
C ALA A 97 -11.27 -4.91 -24.80
N TRP A 98 -12.47 -4.53 -24.36
CA TRP A 98 -12.95 -4.84 -23.01
C TRP A 98 -13.05 -6.33 -22.75
N SER A 99 -13.64 -7.09 -23.67
CA SER A 99 -13.79 -8.54 -23.53
C SER A 99 -12.44 -9.23 -23.44
N LEU A 100 -11.49 -8.86 -24.32
CA LEU A 100 -10.15 -9.42 -24.34
C LEU A 100 -9.38 -9.09 -23.06
N TRP A 101 -9.43 -7.84 -22.61
CA TRP A 101 -8.74 -7.41 -21.39
C TRP A 101 -9.32 -8.07 -20.13
N LEU A 102 -10.64 -8.15 -20.00
CA LEU A 102 -11.31 -8.80 -18.86
C LEU A 102 -10.92 -10.28 -18.76
N ASN A 103 -10.86 -10.99 -19.89
CA ASN A 103 -10.41 -12.38 -19.92
C ASN A 103 -8.96 -12.50 -19.43
N LYS A 104 -8.05 -11.66 -19.94
CA LYS A 104 -6.64 -11.68 -19.49
C LYS A 104 -6.49 -11.35 -18.00
N MET A 105 -7.25 -10.39 -17.48
CA MET A 105 -7.22 -10.04 -16.05
C MET A 105 -7.78 -11.15 -15.15
N ALA A 106 -8.78 -11.90 -15.61
CA ALA A 106 -9.31 -13.05 -14.86
C ALA A 106 -8.24 -14.14 -14.67
N GLU A 107 -7.33 -14.29 -15.63
CA GLU A 107 -6.24 -15.27 -15.60
C GLU A 107 -5.00 -14.80 -14.83
N THR A 108 -4.70 -13.50 -14.85
CA THR A 108 -3.40 -12.97 -14.40
C THR A 108 -3.44 -12.19 -13.08
N ALA A 109 -4.62 -11.79 -12.61
CA ALA A 109 -4.74 -11.05 -11.37
C ALA A 109 -4.26 -11.87 -10.16
N GLY A 110 -3.31 -11.32 -9.41
CA GLY A 110 -2.69 -11.99 -8.26
C GLY A 110 -3.35 -11.61 -6.93
N GLY A 111 -3.43 -12.58 -6.02
CA GLY A 111 -3.82 -12.36 -4.62
C GLY A 111 -5.32 -12.14 -4.38
N ILE A 112 -6.16 -12.39 -5.39
CA ILE A 112 -7.62 -12.23 -5.30
C ILE A 112 -8.26 -13.60 -5.54
N ASP A 113 -9.04 -14.11 -4.59
CA ASP A 113 -9.69 -15.44 -4.67
C ASP A 113 -10.64 -15.55 -5.88
N LYS A 114 -11.28 -14.43 -6.28
CA LYS A 114 -12.17 -14.33 -7.46
C LYS A 114 -12.01 -12.95 -8.10
N PRO A 115 -11.04 -12.74 -9.01
CA PRO A 115 -10.85 -11.45 -9.65
C PRO A 115 -12.05 -11.13 -10.54
N ASP A 116 -12.68 -9.99 -10.29
CA ASP A 116 -13.80 -9.48 -11.10
C ASP A 116 -13.61 -7.98 -11.36
N PHE A 117 -13.38 -7.64 -12.62
CA PHE A 117 -13.12 -6.27 -13.08
C PHE A 117 -14.22 -5.74 -14.01
N ARG A 118 -15.31 -6.48 -14.20
CA ARG A 118 -16.39 -6.13 -15.14
C ARG A 118 -17.02 -4.78 -14.83
N TYR A 119 -17.06 -4.41 -13.55
CA TYR A 119 -17.57 -3.11 -13.10
C TYR A 119 -16.85 -1.91 -13.73
N LEU A 120 -15.64 -2.07 -14.26
CA LEU A 120 -14.91 -0.98 -14.92
C LEU A 120 -15.49 -0.65 -16.30
N ARG A 121 -16.12 -1.60 -16.99
CA ARG A 121 -16.74 -1.36 -18.31
C ARG A 121 -17.75 -0.23 -18.24
N ASP A 122 -18.55 -0.19 -17.18
CA ASP A 122 -19.62 0.78 -16.99
C ASP A 122 -19.13 2.11 -16.39
N ARG A 123 -17.82 2.25 -16.10
CA ARG A 123 -17.22 3.43 -15.47
C ARG A 123 -16.40 4.29 -16.43
N PHE A 124 -16.19 3.80 -17.65
CA PHE A 124 -15.43 4.48 -18.69
C PHE A 124 -16.24 4.44 -19.98
N GLU A 125 -16.22 5.54 -20.72
CA GLU A 125 -16.93 5.63 -22.00
C GLU A 125 -16.27 4.70 -23.04
N THR A 126 -14.93 4.67 -23.07
CA THR A 126 -14.16 3.79 -23.93
C THR A 126 -13.05 3.04 -23.18
N PHE A 127 -12.52 1.99 -23.80
CA PHE A 127 -11.33 1.28 -23.33
C PHE A 127 -10.09 2.19 -23.34
N ASP A 128 -10.03 3.15 -24.27
CA ASP A 128 -8.95 4.12 -24.35
C ASP A 128 -8.98 5.11 -23.17
N ASP A 129 -10.16 5.53 -22.69
CA ASP A 129 -10.28 6.35 -21.48
C ASP A 129 -9.78 5.60 -20.24
N PHE A 130 -10.17 4.32 -20.14
CA PHE A 130 -9.66 3.43 -19.10
C PHE A 130 -8.13 3.31 -19.15
N ALA A 131 -7.58 3.05 -20.34
CA ALA A 131 -6.14 2.94 -20.54
C ALA A 131 -5.40 4.25 -20.22
N ALA A 132 -5.99 5.40 -20.57
CA ALA A 132 -5.41 6.71 -20.27
C ALA A 132 -5.32 6.96 -18.75
N VAL A 133 -6.38 6.63 -18.00
CA VAL A 133 -6.36 6.74 -16.53
C VAL A 133 -5.36 5.77 -15.91
N LEU A 134 -5.24 4.55 -16.41
CA LEU A 134 -4.20 3.62 -15.95
C LEU A 134 -2.80 4.17 -16.19
N ASN A 135 -2.52 4.70 -17.38
CA ASN A 135 -1.23 5.28 -17.72
C ASN A 135 -0.90 6.47 -16.82
N PHE A 136 -1.88 7.32 -16.50
CA PHE A 136 -1.71 8.40 -15.54
C PHE A 136 -1.32 7.89 -14.15
N LEU A 137 -2.04 6.90 -13.63
CA LEU A 137 -1.74 6.29 -12.33
C LEU A 137 -0.35 5.62 -12.32
N GLN A 138 0.02 4.93 -13.40
CA GLN A 138 1.35 4.35 -13.57
C GLN A 138 2.45 5.42 -13.61
N GLY A 139 2.20 6.54 -14.28
CA GLY A 139 3.12 7.69 -14.33
C GLY A 139 3.32 8.37 -12.97
N SER A 140 2.35 8.23 -12.07
CA SER A 140 2.44 8.72 -10.68
C SER A 140 3.16 7.76 -9.71
N ALA A 141 3.70 6.65 -10.21
CA ALA A 141 4.34 5.63 -9.38
C ALA A 141 5.52 6.22 -8.59
N ILE A 142 5.49 6.02 -7.27
CA ILE A 142 6.61 6.35 -6.39
C ILE A 142 7.72 5.35 -6.68
N GLU A 143 8.90 5.88 -7.02
CA GLU A 143 10.06 5.06 -7.40
C GLU A 143 9.74 4.14 -8.59
N GLY A 144 9.01 4.66 -9.59
CA GLY A 144 8.46 3.89 -10.71
C GLY A 144 9.50 3.12 -11.55
N SER A 145 10.74 3.62 -11.64
CA SER A 145 11.87 2.97 -12.31
C SER A 145 12.47 1.80 -11.54
N SER A 146 12.02 1.53 -10.32
CA SER A 146 12.54 0.44 -9.51
C SER A 146 12.11 -0.93 -10.04
N ASN A 147 13.02 -1.91 -9.93
CA ASN A 147 12.77 -3.33 -10.22
C ASN A 147 11.98 -4.03 -9.09
N LYS A 148 11.25 -3.27 -8.27
CA LYS A 148 10.37 -3.84 -7.25
C LYS A 148 9.30 -4.68 -7.92
N ARG A 149 8.93 -5.81 -7.30
CA ARG A 149 7.79 -6.61 -7.73
C ARG A 149 6.50 -5.78 -7.67
N TRP A 150 5.52 -6.11 -8.50
CA TRP A 150 4.28 -5.35 -8.64
C TRP A 150 3.53 -5.13 -7.31
N SER A 151 3.60 -6.09 -6.39
CA SER A 151 2.96 -6.04 -5.07
C SER A 151 3.68 -5.17 -4.04
N SER A 152 4.86 -4.65 -4.39
CA SER A 152 5.66 -3.70 -3.59
C SER A 152 5.87 -2.36 -4.30
N LYS A 153 5.06 -2.05 -5.32
CA LYS A 153 5.01 -0.74 -5.97
C LYS A 153 3.85 0.09 -5.39
N PHE A 154 4.02 1.40 -5.39
CA PHE A 154 3.08 2.37 -4.82
C PHE A 154 2.82 3.50 -5.81
N VAL A 155 1.61 4.06 -5.76
CA VAL A 155 1.25 5.26 -6.50
C VAL A 155 1.33 6.47 -5.57
N PHE A 156 1.35 7.67 -6.14
CA PHE A 156 1.17 8.89 -5.38
C PHE A 156 -0.12 8.83 -4.54
N PRO A 157 -0.12 9.33 -3.29
CA PRO A 157 -1.26 9.23 -2.39
C PRO A 157 -2.34 10.29 -2.72
N PHE A 158 -3.08 10.08 -3.81
CA PHE A 158 -4.21 10.92 -4.25
C PHE A 158 -5.37 10.97 -3.23
N GLY A 159 -5.44 10.01 -2.32
CA GLY A 159 -6.39 9.97 -1.21
C GLY A 159 -6.45 8.60 -0.54
N ALA A 160 -7.44 8.37 0.32
CA ALA A 160 -7.57 7.14 1.09
C ALA A 160 -7.57 5.84 0.24
N HIS A 161 -8.06 5.89 -1.01
CA HIS A 161 -8.13 4.72 -1.89
C HIS A 161 -6.80 4.35 -2.56
N SER A 162 -5.84 5.28 -2.63
CA SER A 162 -4.49 5.02 -3.15
C SER A 162 -3.49 4.63 -2.06
N LEU A 163 -3.90 4.62 -0.79
CA LEU A 163 -3.04 4.21 0.33
C LEU A 163 -3.12 2.71 0.53
N PHE A 164 -1.97 2.04 0.53
CA PHE A 164 -1.93 0.60 0.77
C PHE A 164 -0.55 0.15 1.23
N GLU A 165 -0.55 -0.91 2.01
CA GLU A 165 0.60 -1.45 2.74
C GLU A 165 1.43 -2.42 1.89
N ASP A 166 2.75 -2.48 2.08
CA ASP A 166 3.62 -3.43 1.37
C ASP A 166 3.17 -4.88 1.61
N VAL A 167 3.04 -5.64 0.52
CA VAL A 167 2.55 -7.02 0.57
C VAL A 167 3.37 -7.94 -0.31
N ASN A 168 3.48 -9.18 0.15
CA ASN A 168 3.94 -10.30 -0.65
C ASN A 168 2.73 -11.10 -1.11
N VAL A 169 2.62 -11.29 -2.42
CA VAL A 169 1.61 -12.15 -3.04
C VAL A 169 2.33 -13.39 -3.55
N LYS A 170 2.08 -14.52 -2.91
CA LYS A 170 2.71 -15.80 -3.25
C LYS A 170 2.03 -16.44 -4.47
N PRO A 171 2.72 -17.34 -5.19
CA PRO A 171 2.14 -18.03 -6.36
C PRO A 171 0.85 -18.81 -6.06
N ASN A 172 0.67 -19.27 -4.82
CA ASN A 172 -0.56 -19.94 -4.37
C ASN A 172 -1.72 -18.98 -4.06
N GLY A 173 -1.59 -17.69 -4.37
CA GLY A 173 -2.59 -16.67 -4.12
C GLY A 173 -2.61 -16.11 -2.69
N SER A 174 -1.82 -16.67 -1.76
CA SER A 174 -1.76 -16.15 -0.39
C SER A 174 -1.10 -14.77 -0.34
N VAL A 175 -1.68 -13.88 0.47
CA VAL A 175 -1.22 -12.51 0.66
C VAL A 175 -0.81 -12.32 2.11
N SER A 176 0.38 -11.77 2.32
CA SER A 176 0.88 -11.40 3.64
C SER A 176 1.55 -10.03 3.58
N ASN A 177 1.50 -9.27 4.67
CA ASN A 177 2.30 -8.07 4.82
C ASN A 177 3.78 -8.39 4.59
N ASP A 178 4.44 -7.56 3.77
CA ASP A 178 5.89 -7.63 3.63
C ASP A 178 6.48 -6.41 4.32
N ARG A 179 7.36 -6.63 5.28
CA ARG A 179 8.01 -5.56 6.06
C ARG A 179 9.35 -5.19 5.43
N ARG A 180 9.41 -5.24 4.09
CA ARG A 180 10.63 -4.99 3.32
C ARG A 180 10.78 -3.50 3.02
N PHE A 181 9.70 -2.85 2.59
CA PHE A 181 9.72 -1.42 2.26
C PHE A 181 9.00 -0.55 3.28
N PHE A 182 8.08 -1.12 4.05
CA PHE A 182 7.41 -0.47 5.18
C PHE A 182 7.98 -1.08 6.46
N ALA A 183 9.09 -0.48 6.92
CA ALA A 183 10.00 -1.03 7.91
C ALA A 183 9.84 -0.35 9.29
N ARG A 184 8.61 0.04 9.66
CA ARG A 184 8.22 0.68 10.92
C ARG A 184 8.62 2.14 11.09
N THR A 185 9.43 2.74 10.23
CA THR A 185 9.78 4.17 10.38
C THR A 185 8.54 5.06 10.28
N GLY A 186 7.59 4.71 9.41
CA GLY A 186 6.31 5.42 9.33
C GLY A 186 5.40 5.20 10.55
N GLU A 187 5.45 4.01 11.17
CA GLU A 187 4.77 3.73 12.44
C GLU A 187 5.36 4.57 13.59
N ILE A 188 6.68 4.68 13.64
CA ILE A 188 7.38 5.52 14.62
C ILE A 188 6.99 6.99 14.41
N LEU A 189 6.99 7.48 13.16
CA LEU A 189 6.53 8.82 12.83
C LEU A 189 5.09 9.03 13.31
N TYR A 190 4.18 8.08 13.06
CA TYR A 190 2.81 8.14 13.56
C TYR A 190 2.78 8.30 15.10
N LEU A 191 3.49 7.44 15.83
CA LEU A 191 3.55 7.49 17.29
C LEU A 191 4.15 8.80 17.82
N MET A 192 5.20 9.31 17.18
CA MET A 192 5.79 10.61 17.54
C MET A 192 4.77 11.75 17.41
N LEU A 193 3.95 11.73 16.35
CA LEU A 193 2.90 12.72 16.16
C LEU A 193 1.74 12.54 17.13
N SER A 194 1.34 11.30 17.45
CA SER A 194 0.33 11.00 18.47
C SER A 194 0.71 11.53 19.86
N ARG A 195 2.01 11.51 20.18
CA ARG A 195 2.57 11.99 21.46
C ARG A 195 2.91 13.48 21.44
N SER A 196 2.70 14.18 20.32
CA SER A 196 2.98 15.60 20.20
C SER A 196 1.97 16.43 20.99
N LYS A 197 2.41 17.57 21.53
CA LYS A 197 1.50 18.57 22.13
C LYS A 197 0.47 19.14 21.14
N HIS A 198 0.69 18.95 19.84
CA HIS A 198 -0.20 19.39 18.77
C HIS A 198 -0.95 18.22 18.11
N ALA A 199 -1.04 17.05 18.75
CA ALA A 199 -1.66 15.85 18.15
C ALA A 199 -3.09 16.12 17.65
N ASP A 200 -3.90 16.86 18.41
CA ASP A 200 -5.28 17.20 18.02
C ASP A 200 -5.34 18.13 16.80
N GLU A 201 -4.49 19.16 16.74
CA GLU A 201 -4.40 20.06 15.58
C GLU A 201 -3.92 19.30 14.33
N LEU A 202 -2.91 18.45 14.50
CA LEU A 202 -2.37 17.60 13.45
C LEU A 202 -3.42 16.61 12.95
N ARG A 203 -4.21 16.01 13.85
CA ARG A 203 -5.29 15.08 13.50
C ARG A 203 -6.24 15.73 12.52
N VAL A 204 -6.79 16.89 12.89
CA VAL A 204 -7.73 17.64 12.04
C VAL A 204 -7.11 17.98 10.69
N LEU A 205 -5.87 18.47 10.68
CA LEU A 205 -5.20 18.86 9.43
C LEU A 205 -4.93 17.65 8.52
N LEU A 206 -4.40 16.57 9.08
CA LEU A 206 -3.99 15.41 8.31
C LEU A 206 -5.18 14.62 7.76
N THR A 207 -6.22 14.39 8.58
CA THR A 207 -7.40 13.65 8.11
C THR A 207 -8.15 14.45 7.05
N SER A 208 -8.35 15.76 7.27
CA SER A 208 -9.05 16.61 6.30
C SER A 208 -8.31 16.72 4.96
N ARG A 209 -6.97 16.79 4.98
CA ARG A 209 -6.17 16.96 3.75
C ARG A 209 -5.93 15.67 2.98
N PHE A 210 -5.70 14.56 3.67
CA PHE A 210 -5.26 13.31 3.02
C PHE A 210 -6.34 12.23 2.95
N LEU A 211 -7.33 12.24 3.86
CA LEU A 211 -8.26 11.12 4.02
C LEU A 211 -9.70 11.49 3.67
N ASP A 212 -10.17 12.66 4.10
CA ASP A 212 -11.59 13.04 4.00
C ASP A 212 -11.92 13.77 2.69
N GLN A 213 -10.92 14.38 2.03
CA GLN A 213 -11.13 15.00 0.73
C GLN A 213 -11.23 13.95 -0.38
N PRO A 214 -12.30 13.97 -1.21
CA PRO A 214 -12.39 13.13 -2.39
C PRO A 214 -11.44 13.68 -3.46
N ALA A 215 -10.16 13.33 -3.35
CA ALA A 215 -9.03 13.74 -4.21
C ALA A 215 -8.86 15.27 -4.38
N PRO A 216 -7.66 15.83 -4.14
CA PRO A 216 -7.41 17.28 -4.23
C PRO A 216 -7.51 17.88 -5.64
N TYR A 217 -7.92 17.10 -6.65
CA TYR A 217 -7.98 17.48 -8.06
C TYR A 217 -9.41 17.51 -8.64
N LEU A 218 -10.44 17.35 -7.80
CA LEU A 218 -11.87 17.46 -8.20
C LEU A 218 -12.48 18.83 -7.86
N SER A 219 -11.67 19.84 -7.57
CA SER A 219 -12.08 21.24 -7.38
C SER A 219 -12.01 22.04 -8.68
#